data_AF-A0A7L3LVE0-F1
#
_entry.id   AF-A0A7L3LVE0-F1
#
_cell.length_a   1.000
_cell.length_b   1.000
_cell.length_c   1.000
_cell.angle_alpha   90.00
_cell.angle_beta   90.00
_cell.angle_gamma   90.00
#
_symmetry.space_group_name_H-M   'P 1'
#
loop_
_entity.id
_entity.type
_entity.pdbx_description
1 polymer ?
#
loop_
_entity_poly.entity_id
_entity_poly.type
_entity_poly.pdbx_seq_one_letter_code
_entity_poly.pdbx_strand_id
1 'polypeptide(L)'
;FSRRKTMRNAPVRIPFFLVGLSLPRDTLRCLGYHGFCFQSKSCPRPFAAFGTCSWNRKTCCIDTTSNFHTCHGKGGHCVPPEIKCHHEQVGLCPKGEWKCCT
;
A
#
# COMPACT_ATOMS: atom_id res chain seq x y z
N PHE A 1 35.59 -38.53 19.02
CA PHE A 1 35.20 -38.51 17.60
C PHE A 1 33.89 -39.28 17.42
N SER A 2 32.89 -38.64 16.83
CA SER A 2 31.65 -39.16 16.19
C SER A 2 30.79 -40.23 16.87
N ARG A 3 29.63 -39.80 17.42
CA ARG A 3 28.45 -40.65 17.63
C ARG A 3 27.61 -40.68 16.35
N ARG A 4 27.50 -41.85 15.70
CA ARG A 4 26.39 -42.17 14.78
C ARG A 4 25.22 -42.67 15.62
N LYS A 5 24.05 -42.04 15.52
CA LYS A 5 22.76 -42.69 15.82
C LYS A 5 21.74 -42.35 14.73
N THR A 6 21.44 -43.40 14.00
CA THR A 6 20.33 -43.71 13.09
C THR A 6 19.03 -42.93 13.30
N MET A 7 18.50 -42.46 12.17
CA MET A 7 17.16 -41.91 11.96
C MET A 7 16.07 -42.94 12.33
N ARG A 8 15.07 -42.51 13.09
CA ARG A 8 13.72 -43.10 13.10
C ARG A 8 12.73 -41.99 12.78
N ASN A 9 11.84 -42.30 11.83
CA ASN A 9 10.82 -41.43 11.28
C ASN A 9 9.99 -40.74 12.36
N ALA A 10 10.16 -39.43 12.49
CA ALA A 10 9.14 -38.56 13.06
C ALA A 10 8.20 -38.14 11.91
N PRO A 11 6.88 -38.00 12.16
CA PRO A 11 5.97 -37.43 11.17
C PRO A 11 6.55 -36.09 10.71
N VAL A 12 6.69 -35.94 9.40
CA VAL A 12 7.12 -34.69 8.76
C VAL A 12 6.07 -33.65 9.11
N ARG A 13 6.26 -32.97 10.26
CA ARG A 13 5.68 -31.67 10.50
C ARG A 13 6.33 -30.78 9.46
N ILE A 14 5.65 -30.64 8.32
CA ILE A 14 5.96 -29.63 7.32
C ILE A 14 6.08 -28.33 8.10
N PRO A 15 7.30 -27.79 8.27
CA PRO A 15 7.42 -26.57 8.99
C PRO A 15 6.80 -25.51 8.07
N PHE A 16 5.90 -24.73 8.63
CA PHE A 16 5.16 -23.67 7.97
C PHE A 16 6.11 -22.52 7.60
N PHE A 17 7.18 -22.79 6.83
CA PHE A 17 8.13 -21.81 6.32
C PHE A 17 7.66 -21.30 4.96
N LEU A 18 6.54 -20.57 4.95
CA LEU A 18 6.19 -19.63 3.88
C LEU A 18 5.58 -18.34 4.45
N VAL A 19 6.03 -17.88 5.62
CA VAL A 19 5.57 -16.61 6.22
C VAL A 19 6.79 -15.74 6.51
N GLY A 20 7.37 -15.13 5.48
CA GLY A 20 8.57 -14.30 5.63
C GLY A 20 8.84 -13.27 4.54
N LEU A 21 7.95 -13.12 3.57
CA LEU A 21 8.06 -12.13 2.48
C LEU A 21 6.73 -11.39 2.26
N SER A 22 5.91 -11.25 3.30
CA SER A 22 4.74 -10.37 3.21
C SER A 22 5.24 -8.93 3.04
N LEU A 23 4.93 -8.33 1.89
CA LEU A 23 5.23 -6.93 1.63
C LEU A 23 4.74 -6.07 2.80
N PRO A 24 5.50 -5.03 3.20
CA PRO A 24 5.07 -4.10 4.24
C PRO A 24 3.65 -3.59 3.97
N ARG A 25 2.83 -3.42 5.01
CA ARG A 25 1.42 -3.04 4.88
C ARG A 25 1.24 -1.71 4.13
N ASP A 26 2.19 -0.79 4.32
CA ASP A 26 2.34 0.47 3.61
C ASP A 26 2.69 0.29 2.13
N THR A 27 3.54 -0.69 1.80
CA THR A 27 3.83 -1.05 0.40
C THR A 27 2.63 -1.69 -0.28
N LEU A 28 1.92 -2.61 0.39
CA LEU A 28 0.69 -3.21 -0.14
C LEU A 28 -0.37 -2.14 -0.40
N ARG A 29 -0.53 -1.20 0.54
CA ARG A 29 -1.44 -0.06 0.38
C ARG A 29 -1.05 0.82 -0.81
N CYS A 30 0.24 1.09 -0.99
CA CYS A 30 0.75 1.87 -2.14
C CYS A 30 0.41 1.19 -3.48
N LEU A 31 0.66 -0.12 -3.58
CA LEU A 31 0.34 -0.91 -4.78
C LEU A 31 -1.17 -0.97 -5.04
N GLY A 32 -2.00 -1.00 -4.00
CA GLY A 32 -3.46 -0.93 -4.11
C GLY A 32 -3.97 0.37 -4.72
N TYR A 33 -3.19 1.46 -4.65
CA TYR A 33 -3.48 2.72 -5.33
C TYR A 33 -2.80 2.82 -6.71
N HIS A 34 -2.39 1.69 -7.30
CA HIS A 34 -1.59 1.65 -8.53
C HIS A 34 -0.28 2.45 -8.45
N GLY A 35 0.21 2.69 -7.22
CA GLY A 35 1.45 3.39 -6.96
C GLY A 35 2.64 2.45 -6.90
N PHE A 36 3.84 3.02 -6.97
CA PHE A 36 5.10 2.31 -6.78
C PHE A 36 5.95 2.96 -5.69
N CYS A 37 6.84 2.17 -5.10
CA CYS A 37 7.78 2.66 -4.11
C CYS A 37 9.02 3.28 -4.74
N PHE A 38 9.21 4.57 -4.55
CA PHE A 38 10.39 5.30 -5.00
C PHE A 38 11.33 5.61 -3.85
N GLN A 39 12.63 5.41 -4.08
CA GLN A 39 13.63 5.54 -3.01
C GLN A 39 13.83 7.00 -2.56
N SER A 40 13.57 7.96 -3.43
CA SER A 40 13.73 9.39 -3.14
C SER A 40 12.48 9.98 -2.48
N LYS A 41 12.65 11.14 -1.82
CA LYS A 41 11.54 11.92 -1.24
C LYS A 41 10.62 12.56 -2.28
N SER A 42 11.08 12.66 -3.52
CA SER A 42 10.38 13.33 -4.61
C SER A 42 10.10 12.34 -5.72
N CYS A 43 8.84 12.25 -6.14
CA CYS A 43 8.43 11.39 -7.26
C CYS A 43 8.81 12.04 -8.60
N PRO A 44 9.24 11.24 -9.59
CA PRO A 44 9.44 11.75 -10.94
C PRO A 44 8.09 12.16 -11.53
N ARG A 45 8.06 13.20 -12.37
CA ARG A 45 6.84 13.52 -13.13
C ARG A 45 6.55 12.38 -14.12
N PRO A 46 5.27 12.01 -14.32
CA PRO A 46 4.06 12.67 -13.84
C PRO A 46 3.44 12.05 -12.56
N PHE A 47 4.26 11.44 -11.72
CA PHE A 47 3.82 10.79 -10.48
C PHE A 47 3.88 11.75 -9.29
N ALA A 48 2.89 11.66 -8.40
CA ALA A 48 2.86 12.46 -7.17
C ALA A 48 3.14 11.60 -5.93
N ALA A 49 3.77 12.23 -4.94
CA ALA A 49 4.01 11.60 -3.65
C ALA A 49 2.69 11.43 -2.90
N PHE A 50 2.40 10.18 -2.50
CA PHE A 50 1.19 9.77 -1.80
C PHE A 50 1.57 8.94 -0.56
N GLY A 51 2.11 9.62 0.45
CA GLY A 51 2.60 8.99 1.65
C GLY A 51 3.89 8.19 1.43
N THR A 52 4.11 7.19 2.27
CA THR A 52 5.37 6.46 2.36
C THR A 52 5.15 4.95 2.26
N CYS A 53 6.19 4.22 1.90
CA CYS A 53 6.19 2.77 1.80
C CYS A 53 7.55 2.17 2.21
N SER A 54 7.66 0.84 2.23
CA SER A 54 8.85 0.12 2.72
C SER A 54 9.26 0.50 4.15
N TRP A 55 8.33 0.37 5.11
CA TRP A 55 8.50 0.81 6.51
C TRP A 55 8.77 2.31 6.63
N ASN A 56 8.03 3.12 5.88
CA ASN A 56 8.18 4.57 5.83
C ASN A 56 9.55 5.09 5.35
N ARG A 57 10.37 4.24 4.73
CA ARG A 57 11.71 4.62 4.23
C ARG A 57 11.71 5.14 2.80
N LYS A 58 10.68 4.81 2.04
CA LYS A 58 10.51 5.17 0.63
C LYS A 58 9.23 5.98 0.45
N THR A 59 9.15 6.72 -0.65
CA THR A 59 7.95 7.49 -1.00
C THR A 59 7.06 6.62 -1.87
N CYS A 60 5.76 6.58 -1.57
CA CYS A 60 4.80 5.99 -2.49
C CYS A 60 4.47 7.00 -3.58
N CYS A 61 4.70 6.65 -4.84
CA CYS A 61 4.45 7.50 -5.99
C CYS A 61 3.27 6.93 -6.78
N ILE A 62 2.20 7.70 -6.91
CA ILE A 62 1.01 7.32 -7.67
C ILE A 62 0.94 8.10 -8.98
N ASP A 63 0.40 7.46 -10.02
CA ASP A 63 0.20 8.13 -11.30
C ASP A 63 -0.93 9.16 -11.18
N THR A 64 -0.62 10.42 -11.46
CA THR A 64 -1.61 11.50 -11.45
C THR A 64 -2.17 11.81 -12.84
N THR A 65 -1.66 11.15 -13.88
CA THR A 65 -2.18 11.29 -15.26
C THR A 65 -3.39 10.41 -15.50
N SER A 66 -3.50 9.28 -14.79
CA SER A 66 -4.57 8.31 -14.96
C SER A 66 -5.77 8.59 -14.05
N ASN A 67 -6.42 9.76 -14.12
CA ASN A 67 -7.66 10.13 -13.40
C ASN A 67 -7.70 9.96 -11.85
N PHE A 68 -6.68 9.38 -11.21
CA PHE A 68 -6.57 9.12 -9.77
C PHE A 68 -6.07 10.37 -9.03
N HIS A 69 -6.62 11.53 -9.35
CA HIS A 69 -6.32 12.74 -8.60
C HIS A 69 -6.69 12.51 -7.13
N THR A 70 -5.77 12.82 -6.22
CA THR A 70 -6.11 12.83 -4.80
C THR A 70 -7.21 13.85 -4.58
N CYS A 71 -8.19 13.52 -3.74
CA CYS A 71 -9.32 14.41 -3.48
C CYS A 71 -8.87 15.82 -3.12
N HIS A 72 -7.84 15.89 -2.28
CA HIS A 72 -7.21 17.13 -1.85
C HIS A 72 -6.54 17.90 -3.00
N GLY A 73 -5.95 17.21 -3.97
CA GLY A 73 -5.31 17.83 -5.14
C GLY A 73 -6.28 18.57 -6.07
N LYS A 74 -7.58 18.24 -6.02
CA LYS A 74 -8.65 18.93 -6.75
C LYS A 74 -9.37 20.00 -5.92
N GLY A 75 -8.93 20.25 -4.69
CA GLY A 75 -9.61 21.16 -3.76
C GLY A 75 -10.81 20.53 -3.03
N GLY A 76 -10.98 19.21 -3.12
CA GLY A 76 -12.01 18.45 -2.41
C GLY A 76 -11.59 18.04 -1.01
N HIS A 77 -12.59 17.65 -0.21
CA HIS A 77 -12.44 17.12 1.13
C HIS A 77 -12.99 15.69 1.20
N CYS A 78 -12.28 14.83 1.93
CA CYS A 78 -12.68 13.44 2.10
C CYS A 78 -13.66 13.32 3.27
N VAL A 79 -14.83 12.74 3.02
CA VAL A 79 -15.86 12.53 4.04
C VAL A 79 -16.25 11.05 4.13
N PRO A 80 -16.75 10.59 5.29
CA PRO A 80 -17.37 9.29 5.43
C PRO A 80 -18.54 9.10 4.44
N PRO A 81 -18.85 7.85 4.03
CA PRO A 81 -19.91 7.56 3.07
C PRO A 81 -21.30 7.94 3.59
N GLU A 82 -21.48 8.11 4.91
CA GLU A 82 -22.76 8.56 5.49
C GLU A 82 -23.04 10.05 5.27
N ILE A 83 -21.99 10.85 4.98
CA ILE A 83 -22.15 12.29 4.74
C ILE A 83 -22.61 12.53 3.31
N LYS A 84 -23.73 13.25 3.15
CA LYS A 84 -24.21 13.69 1.84
C LYS A 84 -23.37 14.86 1.33
N CYS A 85 -22.84 14.70 0.12
CA CYS A 85 -22.05 15.72 -0.54
C CYS A 85 -22.90 16.57 -1.47
N HIS A 86 -22.56 17.85 -1.57
CA HIS A 86 -23.21 18.75 -2.52
C HIS A 86 -22.81 18.39 -3.96
N HIS A 87 -21.53 18.14 -4.22
CA HIS A 87 -21.04 17.47 -5.42
C HIS A 87 -20.06 16.36 -5.05
N GLU A 88 -20.40 15.11 -5.42
CA GLU A 88 -19.47 13.98 -5.32
C GLU A 88 -18.47 14.07 -6.48
N GLN A 89 -17.17 14.05 -6.17
CA GLN A 89 -16.10 14.07 -7.15
C GLN A 89 -15.34 12.75 -7.20
N VAL A 90 -14.83 12.41 -8.39
CA VAL A 90 -13.87 11.32 -8.55
C VAL A 90 -12.51 11.77 -8.02
N GLY A 91 -12.15 11.26 -6.84
CA GLY A 91 -10.85 11.51 -6.22
C GLY A 91 -10.51 10.47 -5.15
N LEU A 92 -9.21 10.17 -5.00
CA LEU A 92 -8.73 9.21 -4.02
C LEU A 92 -8.70 9.81 -2.61
N CYS A 93 -9.29 9.08 -1.66
CA CYS A 93 -9.25 9.38 -0.24
C CYS A 93 -8.38 8.37 0.53
N PRO A 94 -7.72 8.79 1.63
CA PRO A 94 -6.78 7.93 2.36
C PRO A 94 -7.45 6.71 3.02
N LYS A 95 -8.76 6.78 3.26
CA LYS A 95 -9.62 5.64 3.63
C LYS A 95 -10.42 5.23 2.39
N GLY A 96 -10.34 3.95 2.01
CA GLY A 96 -10.92 3.45 0.75
C GLY A 96 -12.44 3.57 0.66
N GLU A 97 -13.16 3.64 1.79
CA GLU A 97 -14.62 3.80 1.83
C GLU A 97 -15.07 5.27 1.87
N TRP A 98 -14.12 6.21 1.96
CA TRP A 98 -14.43 7.63 2.06
C TRP A 98 -14.61 8.23 0.67
N LYS A 99 -15.58 9.13 0.58
CA LYS A 99 -15.95 9.81 -0.66
C LYS A 99 -15.23 11.15 -0.74
N CYS A 100 -14.87 11.53 -1.97
CA CYS A 100 -14.31 12.84 -2.23
C CYS A 100 -15.43 13.82 -2.58
N CYS A 101 -15.48 14.94 -1.87
CA CYS A 101 -16.56 15.90 -1.99
C CYS A 101 -16.04 17.31 -2.20
N THR A 102 -16.81 18.08 -2.97
CA THR A 102 -16.59 19.51 -3.23
C THR A 102 -17.87 20.29 -2.99
#